data_AF-A0A2N3GZ87-F1
#
_entry.id   AF-A0A2N3GZ87-F1
#
_cell.length_a   1.000
_cell.length_b   1.000
_cell.length_c   1.000
_cell.angle_alpha   90.00
_cell.angle_beta   90.00
_cell.angle_gamma   90.00
#
_symmetry.space_group_name_H-M   'P 1'
#
loop_
_entity.id
_entity.type
_entity.pdbx_description
1 polymer ?
#
loop_
_entity_poly.entity_id
_entity_poly.type
_entity_poly.pdbx_seq_one_letter_code
_entity_poly.pdbx_strand_id
1 'polypeptide(L)'
;MGTQTDMALLEVGAQRRRPDRAGQVRETAGEYRHRGRRRASSIPRIAHRPLAGRLVGALQGYKPPSRTERIAETGHCMPYAARRIWNPAMYQGGRVSDRYFEGWYYKLVDAAGSRSLSLIPGISFSPDHGARHAFVQVVPSGGTAHYFSFPAEEFMAKSSSPFAVRVGPSVFSQDGIKLDINDGERSIRGELSFRGWTPWPVRPLSPGIMGPFRFVPGMETYHGVLSMDHEVAGWLSLDGETISFAGGRGYTEKDWGRSFPSSWIWAQSNTFETTGTSLMLSVAKIPWMTGSFVGSIAGLLHDGELHRFATYTGAKVRCIETGENEAHVILGDRREELEVHLTGCATLILKAPVLGAMEGHDAESLGGTLDVTLRSVRGGRAAVVYRGVGRQAGIEIMNHHDELGRSPCGNGSTVA
;
A
#
# COMPACT_ATOMS: atom_id res chain seq x y z
N MET A 1 -45.77 16.96 -42.36
CA MET A 1 -47.09 17.04 -41.70
C MET A 1 -46.82 16.71 -40.24
N GLY A 2 -46.89 17.63 -39.27
CA GLY A 2 -47.84 18.74 -39.10
C GLY A 2 -49.15 18.16 -38.51
N THR A 3 -49.71 18.61 -37.40
CA THR A 3 -49.56 19.84 -36.58
C THR A 3 -49.77 19.50 -35.07
N GLN A 4 -49.35 20.26 -34.05
CA GLN A 4 -49.89 21.58 -33.58
C GLN A 4 -51.42 21.51 -33.37
N THR A 5 -52.06 21.94 -32.27
CA THR A 5 -51.85 23.05 -31.30
C THR A 5 -52.75 22.73 -30.05
N ASP A 6 -52.36 22.81 -28.77
CA ASP A 6 -51.99 23.95 -27.88
C ASP A 6 -53.19 24.84 -27.42
N MET A 7 -53.01 25.61 -26.32
CA MET A 7 -53.89 26.68 -25.76
C MET A 7 -55.19 26.21 -25.02
N ALA A 8 -55.80 26.92 -24.04
CA ALA A 8 -55.60 28.20 -23.32
C ALA A 8 -56.65 28.31 -22.16
N LEU A 9 -56.63 29.17 -21.12
CA LEU A 9 -55.62 30.02 -20.42
C LEU A 9 -56.21 30.46 -19.02
N LEU A 10 -55.48 31.30 -18.26
CA LEU A 10 -55.84 32.22 -17.14
C LEU A 10 -55.04 31.90 -15.84
N GLU A 11 -53.94 32.61 -15.50
CA GLU A 11 -53.81 34.02 -15.01
C GLU A 11 -54.55 34.26 -13.67
N VAL A 12 -54.04 34.96 -12.65
CA VAL A 12 -53.06 36.07 -12.48
C VAL A 12 -52.28 35.80 -11.16
N GLY A 13 -51.05 36.26 -10.84
CA GLY A 13 -50.12 37.20 -11.46
C GLY A 13 -48.86 37.37 -10.58
N ALA A 14 -47.93 38.22 -11.02
CA ALA A 14 -46.58 38.31 -10.44
C ALA A 14 -46.30 39.68 -9.79
N GLN A 15 -45.37 39.74 -8.83
CA GLN A 15 -44.58 40.95 -8.60
C GLN A 15 -43.19 40.69 -8.02
N ARG A 16 -42.18 41.36 -8.61
CA ARG A 16 -40.78 41.38 -8.17
C ARG A 16 -40.54 42.59 -7.27
N ARG A 17 -39.50 42.55 -6.41
CA ARG A 17 -38.65 43.73 -6.12
C ARG A 17 -37.24 43.33 -5.64
N ARG A 18 -36.34 44.30 -5.69
CA ARG A 18 -34.87 44.19 -5.62
C ARG A 18 -34.32 44.66 -4.24
N PRO A 19 -33.01 44.46 -3.93
CA PRO A 19 -32.45 44.68 -2.60
C PRO A 19 -32.01 46.13 -2.35
N ASP A 20 -31.76 46.46 -1.08
CA ASP A 20 -31.17 47.74 -0.67
C ASP A 20 -30.02 47.61 0.35
N ARG A 21 -29.24 48.69 0.49
CA ARG A 21 -27.91 48.73 1.13
C ARG A 21 -27.89 49.24 2.58
N ALA A 22 -26.83 48.83 3.29
CA ALA A 22 -26.02 49.58 4.25
C ALA A 22 -26.70 50.37 5.41
N GLY A 23 -26.32 50.01 6.64
CA GLY A 23 -26.48 50.84 7.83
C GLY A 23 -25.29 50.65 8.78
N GLN A 24 -24.60 51.74 9.13
CA GLN A 24 -23.55 51.75 10.15
C GLN A 24 -24.16 51.62 11.55
N VAL A 25 -23.48 50.90 12.45
CA VAL A 25 -23.68 51.05 13.90
C VAL A 25 -22.35 51.40 14.53
N ARG A 26 -22.33 52.48 15.33
CA ARG A 26 -21.20 52.89 16.15
C ARG A 26 -21.22 52.08 17.44
N GLU A 27 -20.09 51.50 17.83
CA GLU A 27 -19.86 51.10 19.23
C GLU A 27 -18.98 52.11 19.93
N THR A 28 -19.39 52.47 21.16
CA THR A 28 -18.76 53.47 22.01
C THR A 28 -17.59 52.88 22.80
N ALA A 29 -16.52 53.66 22.92
CA ALA A 29 -15.37 53.31 23.75
C ALA A 29 -15.74 53.25 25.24
N GLY A 30 -15.33 52.18 25.91
CA GLY A 30 -15.29 52.07 27.37
C GLY A 30 -13.90 51.64 27.81
N GLU A 31 -13.20 52.49 28.56
CA GLU A 31 -11.89 52.16 29.12
C GLU A 31 -12.02 51.14 30.25
N TYR A 32 -11.22 50.07 30.24
CA TYR A 32 -10.79 49.42 31.47
C TYR A 32 -9.33 48.96 31.37
N ARG A 33 -8.48 49.49 32.26
CA ARG A 33 -7.08 49.10 32.40
C ARG A 33 -7.00 47.78 33.17
N HIS A 34 -6.13 46.84 32.78
CA HIS A 34 -5.07 46.39 33.71
C HIS A 34 -3.87 45.68 33.07
N ARG A 35 -2.77 45.68 33.84
CA ARG A 35 -1.38 45.30 33.52
C ARG A 35 -1.20 43.82 33.13
N GLY A 36 -0.31 43.54 32.16
CA GLY A 36 0.20 42.18 31.87
C GLY A 36 1.57 42.20 31.18
N ARG A 37 2.63 41.78 31.89
CA ARG A 37 4.05 41.83 31.46
C ARG A 37 4.33 41.11 30.13
N ARG A 38 5.11 41.73 29.24
CA ARG A 38 5.80 41.04 28.15
C ARG A 38 6.84 40.05 28.73
N ARG A 39 6.82 38.79 28.29
CA ARG A 39 7.98 37.90 28.27
C ARG A 39 8.16 37.37 26.86
N ALA A 40 9.35 37.55 26.29
CA ALA A 40 9.73 36.85 25.08
C ALA A 40 10.04 35.39 25.43
N SER A 41 9.34 34.43 24.83
CA SER A 41 9.68 33.02 24.90
C SER A 41 10.55 32.64 23.71
N SER A 42 11.85 32.53 23.94
CA SER A 42 12.81 31.98 22.98
C SER A 42 12.49 30.52 22.68
N ILE A 43 12.18 30.20 21.42
CA ILE A 43 12.05 28.82 20.94
C ILE A 43 13.45 28.18 20.97
N PRO A 44 13.65 27.00 21.61
CA PRO A 44 14.94 26.33 21.58
C PRO A 44 15.24 25.82 20.18
N ARG A 45 16.39 26.20 19.60
CA ARG A 45 16.92 25.54 18.41
C ARG A 45 17.34 24.11 18.77
N ILE A 46 16.50 23.13 18.46
CA ILE A 46 16.89 21.72 18.49
C ILE A 46 17.88 21.50 17.33
N ALA A 47 19.12 21.17 17.67
CA ALA A 47 20.15 20.90 16.69
C ALA A 47 19.91 19.54 16.00
N HIS A 48 19.32 19.57 14.81
CA HIS A 48 19.24 18.39 13.95
C HIS A 48 20.65 17.93 13.56
N ARG A 49 21.13 16.81 14.12
CA ARG A 49 22.22 16.05 13.53
C ARG A 49 21.70 15.36 12.26
N PRO A 50 22.29 15.60 11.08
CA PRO A 50 21.84 14.94 9.86
C PRO A 50 22.26 13.46 9.87
N LEU A 51 21.28 12.56 9.78
CA LEU A 51 21.49 11.11 9.59
C LEU A 51 21.63 10.71 8.10
N ALA A 52 21.61 11.69 7.18
CA ALA A 52 21.65 11.54 5.72
C ALA A 52 22.82 10.70 5.18
N GLY A 53 23.89 10.50 5.96
CA GLY A 53 25.05 9.70 5.57
C GLY A 53 24.75 8.21 5.30
N ARG A 54 23.65 7.65 5.82
CA ARG A 54 23.33 6.22 5.63
C ARG A 54 22.61 5.89 4.31
N LEU A 55 21.63 6.69 3.88
CA LEU A 55 20.92 6.45 2.61
C LEU A 55 21.86 6.65 1.41
N VAL A 56 22.64 7.73 1.43
CA VAL A 56 23.50 8.14 0.30
C VAL A 56 24.66 7.16 0.08
N GLY A 57 25.23 6.59 1.16
CA GLY A 57 26.30 5.59 1.08
C GLY A 57 25.90 4.23 0.52
N ALA A 58 24.60 3.96 0.32
CA ALA A 58 24.14 2.65 -0.14
C ALA A 58 24.44 2.34 -1.62
N LEU A 59 24.67 3.38 -2.45
CA LEU A 59 24.95 3.26 -3.89
C LEU A 59 26.07 4.18 -4.42
N GLN A 60 26.56 5.16 -3.64
CA GLN A 60 27.70 5.99 -4.05
C GLN A 60 29.03 5.24 -3.85
N GLY A 61 29.58 4.68 -4.94
CA GLY A 61 30.94 4.11 -4.93
C GLY A 61 31.22 2.98 -5.92
N TYR A 62 30.21 2.42 -6.60
CA TYR A 62 30.41 1.28 -7.50
C TYR A 62 31.02 1.67 -8.85
N LYS A 63 32.34 1.47 -9.00
CA LYS A 63 32.94 1.22 -10.33
C LYS A 63 32.72 -0.26 -10.69
N PRO A 64 32.45 -0.60 -11.98
CA PRO A 64 32.40 -2.00 -12.39
C PRO A 64 33.79 -2.65 -12.19
N PRO A 65 33.86 -3.86 -11.62
CA PRO A 65 35.13 -4.54 -11.37
C PRO A 65 35.85 -4.85 -12.68
N SER A 66 37.18 -4.71 -12.68
CA SER A 66 37.98 -5.05 -13.85
C SER A 66 37.92 -6.56 -14.13
N ARG A 67 38.21 -6.98 -15.35
CA ARG A 67 38.07 -8.39 -15.78
C ARG A 67 38.91 -9.36 -14.93
N THR A 68 39.93 -8.86 -14.25
CA THR A 68 40.99 -9.59 -13.53
C THR A 68 40.69 -9.83 -12.04
N GLU A 69 39.83 -9.02 -11.40
CA GLU A 69 39.54 -9.12 -9.95
C GLU A 69 38.55 -10.24 -9.57
N ARG A 70 38.16 -11.08 -10.54
CA ARG A 70 37.07 -12.06 -10.39
C ARG A 70 37.45 -13.36 -9.67
N ILE A 71 38.65 -13.45 -9.08
CA ILE A 71 39.20 -14.69 -8.50
C ILE A 71 39.98 -14.40 -7.18
N ALA A 72 39.31 -13.87 -6.15
CA ALA A 72 39.80 -13.89 -4.76
C ALA A 72 38.74 -13.52 -3.70
N GLU A 73 37.57 -14.19 -3.67
CA GLU A 73 36.63 -14.05 -2.54
C GLU A 73 35.86 -15.35 -2.27
N THR A 74 36.59 -16.40 -1.86
CA THR A 74 36.02 -17.69 -1.44
C THR A 74 35.50 -17.66 0.00
N GLY A 75 34.52 -16.81 0.27
CA GLY A 75 33.55 -17.02 1.34
C GLY A 75 32.32 -17.74 0.76
N HIS A 76 31.76 -18.73 1.45
CA HIS A 76 30.58 -19.49 0.98
C HIS A 76 29.29 -18.65 0.99
N CYS A 77 29.19 -17.67 0.08
CA CYS A 77 27.96 -16.94 -0.15
C CYS A 77 26.99 -17.83 -0.95
N MET A 78 25.76 -18.01 -0.45
CA MET A 78 24.73 -18.73 -1.20
C MET A 78 24.54 -18.09 -2.60
N PRO A 79 24.33 -18.88 -3.67
CA PRO A 79 24.03 -18.33 -4.99
C PRO A 79 22.84 -17.38 -4.97
N TYR A 80 22.85 -16.34 -5.81
CA TYR A 80 21.78 -15.34 -5.90
C TYR A 80 20.38 -15.98 -6.02
N ALA A 81 20.27 -17.02 -6.84
CA ALA A 81 19.03 -17.75 -7.09
C ALA A 81 18.45 -18.43 -5.84
N ALA A 82 19.30 -18.83 -4.89
CA ALA A 82 18.88 -19.33 -3.57
C ALA A 82 18.58 -18.17 -2.61
N ARG A 83 19.47 -17.17 -2.52
CA ARG A 83 19.31 -16.02 -1.61
C ARG A 83 18.00 -15.28 -1.80
N ARG A 84 17.58 -15.09 -3.06
CA ARG A 84 16.33 -14.39 -3.39
C ARG A 84 15.09 -15.11 -2.81
N ILE A 85 15.10 -16.44 -2.66
CA ILE A 85 14.00 -17.22 -2.07
C ILE A 85 13.76 -16.80 -0.62
N TRP A 86 14.80 -16.79 0.21
CA TRP A 86 14.71 -16.34 1.62
C TRP A 86 14.92 -14.84 1.80
N ASN A 87 14.82 -14.04 0.73
CA ASN A 87 14.79 -12.59 0.81
C ASN A 87 13.74 -12.04 -0.17
N PRO A 88 12.45 -11.98 0.23
CA PRO A 88 11.37 -11.45 -0.61
C PRO A 88 11.63 -10.01 -1.06
N ALA A 89 12.33 -9.18 -0.27
CA ALA A 89 12.61 -7.80 -0.64
C ALA A 89 13.52 -7.67 -1.86
N MET A 90 14.51 -8.57 -2.03
CA MET A 90 15.42 -8.54 -3.18
C MET A 90 14.68 -8.66 -4.52
N TYR A 91 15.24 -8.02 -5.55
CA TYR A 91 14.86 -8.20 -6.95
C TYR A 91 14.88 -9.69 -7.35
N GLN A 92 13.77 -10.18 -7.88
CA GLN A 92 13.57 -11.58 -8.23
C GLN A 92 13.81 -11.84 -9.71
N GLY A 93 13.63 -10.85 -10.59
CA GLY A 93 13.70 -11.04 -12.05
C GLY A 93 15.01 -11.67 -12.54
N GLY A 94 16.15 -11.29 -11.94
CA GLY A 94 17.44 -11.97 -12.16
C GLY A 94 17.95 -11.88 -13.60
N ARG A 95 17.59 -12.87 -14.43
CA ARG A 95 17.94 -12.95 -15.87
C ARG A 95 16.73 -12.92 -16.81
N VAL A 96 15.51 -12.76 -16.29
CA VAL A 96 14.29 -12.70 -17.10
C VAL A 96 14.30 -11.43 -17.96
N SER A 97 13.85 -11.55 -19.21
CA SER A 97 13.94 -10.53 -20.27
C SER A 97 12.60 -10.01 -20.79
N ASP A 98 11.52 -10.70 -20.47
CA ASP A 98 10.18 -10.59 -21.04
C ASP A 98 9.15 -11.15 -20.05
N ARG A 99 7.88 -10.83 -20.27
CA ARG A 99 6.72 -11.34 -19.51
C ARG A 99 6.89 -11.20 -18.00
N TYR A 100 7.47 -10.09 -17.57
CA TYR A 100 7.89 -9.91 -16.19
C TYR A 100 7.50 -8.56 -15.63
N PHE A 101 6.96 -8.56 -14.42
CA PHE A 101 6.86 -7.37 -13.60
C PHE A 101 7.46 -7.63 -12.22
N GLU A 102 7.96 -6.58 -11.59
CA GLU A 102 8.27 -6.55 -10.16
C GLU A 102 8.13 -5.12 -9.63
N GLY A 103 7.35 -4.93 -8.56
CA GLY A 103 7.06 -3.62 -7.97
C GLY A 103 6.99 -3.68 -6.45
N TRP A 104 7.54 -2.67 -5.78
CA TRP A 104 7.54 -2.54 -4.31
C TRP A 104 6.52 -1.48 -3.91
N TYR A 105 5.43 -1.87 -3.26
CA TYR A 105 4.41 -0.95 -2.79
C TYR A 105 4.80 -0.41 -1.41
N TYR A 106 5.01 0.90 -1.30
CA TYR A 106 5.19 1.62 -0.03
C TYR A 106 3.98 2.50 0.20
N LYS A 107 3.18 2.19 1.23
CA LYS A 107 2.10 3.07 1.68
C LYS A 107 2.54 3.86 2.89
N LEU A 108 2.24 5.14 2.85
CA LEU A 108 2.65 6.15 3.83
C LEU A 108 1.42 6.91 4.30
N VAL A 109 1.29 7.11 5.61
CA VAL A 109 0.22 7.89 6.24
C VAL A 109 0.85 8.94 7.12
N ASP A 110 0.40 10.20 7.02
CA ASP A 110 0.87 11.28 7.88
C ASP A 110 0.44 11.10 9.35
N ALA A 111 1.07 11.82 10.27
CA ALA A 111 0.79 11.69 11.71
C ALA A 111 -0.65 12.08 12.09
N ALA A 112 -1.34 12.88 11.27
CA ALA A 112 -2.73 13.26 11.49
C ALA A 112 -3.75 12.28 10.90
N GLY A 113 -3.32 11.28 10.10
CA GLY A 113 -4.22 10.39 9.36
C GLY A 113 -5.10 11.15 8.36
N SER A 114 -4.57 12.24 7.78
CA SER A 114 -5.24 13.16 6.87
C SER A 114 -4.76 13.05 5.42
N ARG A 115 -3.53 12.56 5.22
CA ARG A 115 -2.88 12.33 3.92
C ARG A 115 -2.32 10.92 3.89
N SER A 116 -2.78 10.12 2.93
CA SER A 116 -2.14 8.85 2.59
C SER A 116 -1.54 8.92 1.19
N LEU A 117 -0.44 8.21 0.98
CA LEU A 117 0.30 8.19 -0.28
C LEU A 117 0.94 6.82 -0.48
N SER A 118 0.66 6.19 -1.61
CA SER A 118 1.35 4.99 -2.05
C SER A 118 2.36 5.30 -3.14
N LEU A 119 3.55 4.73 -3.02
CA LEU A 119 4.69 4.86 -3.92
C LEU A 119 5.13 3.48 -4.37
N ILE A 120 5.11 3.24 -5.67
CA ILE A 120 5.34 1.93 -6.27
C ILE A 120 6.45 2.04 -7.33
N PRO A 121 7.74 2.05 -6.94
CA PRO A 121 8.83 1.77 -7.87
C PRO A 121 8.74 0.34 -8.40
N GLY A 122 9.10 0.15 -9.67
CA GLY A 122 9.14 -1.18 -10.28
C GLY A 122 9.82 -1.24 -11.63
N ILE A 123 9.77 -2.43 -12.23
CA ILE A 123 10.25 -2.72 -13.58
C ILE A 123 9.26 -3.65 -14.30
N SER A 124 9.11 -3.44 -15.61
CA SER A 124 8.12 -4.08 -16.47
C SER A 124 8.76 -4.49 -17.78
N PHE A 125 8.57 -5.74 -18.21
CA PHE A 125 8.99 -6.29 -19.51
C PHE A 125 7.81 -6.94 -20.21
N SER A 126 7.45 -6.43 -21.38
CA SER A 126 6.33 -6.91 -22.19
C SER A 126 6.53 -8.31 -22.77
N PRO A 127 5.46 -8.96 -23.28
CA PRO A 127 5.49 -10.24 -23.97
C PRO A 127 6.34 -10.35 -25.24
N ASP A 128 6.55 -9.24 -25.93
CA ASP A 128 7.09 -9.13 -27.30
C ASP A 128 8.52 -8.54 -27.33
N HIS A 129 9.12 -8.33 -26.15
CA HIS A 129 10.37 -7.59 -25.94
C HIS A 129 10.34 -6.10 -26.36
N GLY A 130 9.19 -5.57 -26.80
CA GLY A 130 9.06 -4.20 -27.32
C GLY A 130 9.05 -3.12 -26.23
N ALA A 131 8.20 -3.27 -25.22
CA ALA A 131 8.11 -2.34 -24.09
C ALA A 131 8.86 -2.89 -22.87
N ARG A 132 10.01 -2.28 -22.56
CA ARG A 132 10.81 -2.59 -21.37
C ARG A 132 11.16 -1.28 -20.67
N HIS A 133 10.63 -1.08 -19.48
CA HIS A 133 10.79 0.18 -18.75
C HIS A 133 10.81 -0.04 -17.23
N ALA A 134 11.49 0.87 -16.55
CA ALA A 134 11.36 1.07 -15.12
C ALA A 134 10.25 2.07 -14.86
N PHE A 135 9.65 2.07 -13.66
CA PHE A 135 8.59 3.01 -13.34
C PHE A 135 8.58 3.41 -11.87
N VAL A 136 7.94 4.55 -11.60
CA VAL A 136 7.40 4.87 -10.27
C VAL A 136 5.94 5.26 -10.45
N GLN A 137 5.03 4.52 -9.83
CA GLN A 137 3.62 4.88 -9.72
C GLN A 137 3.38 5.59 -8.38
N VAL A 138 2.67 6.70 -8.40
CA VAL A 138 2.40 7.57 -7.25
C VAL A 138 0.90 7.74 -7.10
N VAL A 139 0.36 7.34 -5.96
CA VAL A 139 -1.08 7.23 -5.71
C VAL A 139 -1.42 8.00 -4.43
N PRO A 140 -1.90 9.25 -4.52
CA PRO A 140 -2.36 10.00 -3.35
C PRO A 140 -3.74 9.52 -2.87
N SER A 141 -4.10 9.79 -1.62
CA SER A 141 -5.45 9.52 -1.07
C SER A 141 -6.59 10.35 -1.69
N GLY A 142 -6.29 11.20 -2.67
CA GLY A 142 -7.23 11.99 -3.43
C GLY A 142 -6.53 12.75 -4.55
N GLY A 143 -7.25 13.03 -5.64
CA GLY A 143 -6.69 13.62 -6.85
C GLY A 143 -6.58 12.58 -7.96
N THR A 144 -5.36 12.29 -8.43
CA THR A 144 -5.13 11.39 -9.57
C THR A 144 -3.85 10.59 -9.35
N ALA A 145 -3.85 9.32 -9.75
CA ALA A 145 -2.64 8.49 -9.75
C ALA A 145 -1.73 8.88 -10.93
N HIS A 146 -0.42 8.92 -10.70
CA HIS A 146 0.57 9.29 -11.70
C HIS A 146 1.54 8.14 -11.97
N TYR A 147 1.86 7.88 -13.23
CA TYR A 147 2.73 6.80 -13.66
C TYR A 147 3.93 7.36 -14.42
N PHE A 148 5.08 7.45 -13.75
CA PHE A 148 6.32 7.95 -14.33
C PHE A 148 7.11 6.79 -14.93
N SER A 149 7.33 6.82 -16.24
CA SER A 149 8.08 5.80 -16.98
C SER A 149 9.53 6.25 -17.19
N PHE A 150 10.47 5.31 -17.05
CA PHE A 150 11.91 5.51 -17.20
C PHE A 150 12.50 4.38 -18.07
N PRO A 151 13.61 4.62 -18.80
CA PRO A 151 14.36 3.54 -19.45
C PRO A 151 14.67 2.38 -18.49
N ALA A 152 14.61 1.14 -18.97
CA ALA A 152 14.86 -0.04 -18.13
C ALA A 152 16.27 -0.05 -17.53
N GLU A 153 17.22 0.62 -18.19
CA GLU A 153 18.62 0.80 -17.77
C GLU A 153 18.75 1.71 -16.54
N GLU A 154 17.74 2.53 -16.25
CA GLU A 154 17.69 3.39 -15.05
C GLU A 154 17.13 2.66 -13.81
N PHE A 155 16.73 1.38 -13.95
CA PHE A 155 16.48 0.50 -12.82
C PHE A 155 17.78 -0.12 -12.32
N MET A 156 18.03 -0.02 -11.01
CA MET A 156 19.09 -0.77 -10.35
C MET A 156 18.57 -1.41 -9.07
N ALA A 157 18.86 -2.70 -8.86
CA ALA A 157 18.57 -3.39 -7.61
C ALA A 157 19.85 -3.89 -6.94
N LYS A 158 19.95 -3.70 -5.62
CA LYS A 158 21.10 -4.17 -4.86
C LYS A 158 21.04 -5.70 -4.68
N SER A 159 22.13 -6.39 -5.04
CA SER A 159 22.25 -7.85 -4.96
C SER A 159 22.54 -8.39 -3.55
N SER A 160 22.58 -7.50 -2.55
CA SER A 160 22.89 -7.82 -1.15
C SER A 160 22.05 -7.04 -0.15
N SER A 161 21.98 -7.54 1.09
CA SER A 161 21.30 -6.86 2.20
C SER A 161 22.12 -5.66 2.70
N PRO A 162 21.52 -4.61 3.30
CA PRO A 162 20.09 -4.28 3.28
C PRO A 162 19.58 -4.05 1.85
N PHE A 163 18.30 -4.36 1.63
CA PHE A 163 17.64 -4.20 0.35
C PHE A 163 17.54 -2.71 -0.06
N ALA A 164 17.77 -2.42 -1.33
CA ALA A 164 17.47 -1.15 -1.97
C ALA A 164 17.25 -1.31 -3.49
N VAL A 165 16.35 -0.51 -4.05
CA VAL A 165 16.22 -0.27 -5.50
C VAL A 165 16.37 1.22 -5.83
N ARG A 166 16.73 1.50 -7.08
CA ARG A 166 16.80 2.82 -7.69
C ARG A 166 16.00 2.79 -8.99
N VAL A 167 15.22 3.84 -9.23
CA VAL A 167 14.53 4.12 -10.50
C VAL A 167 14.82 5.57 -10.85
N GLY A 168 15.51 5.80 -11.96
CA GLY A 168 15.99 7.13 -12.31
C GLY A 168 16.86 7.71 -11.17
N PRO A 169 16.67 8.97 -10.75
CA PRO A 169 17.38 9.54 -9.61
C PRO A 169 16.83 9.11 -8.24
N SER A 170 15.65 8.48 -8.18
CA SER A 170 14.96 8.09 -6.95
C SER A 170 15.48 6.75 -6.37
N VAL A 171 15.46 6.60 -5.04
CA VAL A 171 15.96 5.43 -4.31
C VAL A 171 14.95 5.01 -3.24
N PHE A 172 14.70 3.71 -3.13
CA PHE A 172 13.72 3.12 -2.21
C PHE A 172 14.35 1.94 -1.46
N SER A 173 14.16 1.87 -0.14
CA SER A 173 14.81 0.88 0.72
C SER A 173 14.03 0.65 2.01
N GLN A 174 14.42 -0.38 2.76
CA GLN A 174 13.95 -0.62 4.13
C GLN A 174 14.28 0.51 5.13
N ASP A 175 15.26 1.35 4.83
CA ASP A 175 15.72 2.41 5.73
C ASP A 175 15.09 3.78 5.40
N GLY A 176 14.40 3.90 4.25
CA GLY A 176 13.84 5.14 3.75
C GLY A 176 13.69 5.22 2.23
N ILE A 177 13.14 6.35 1.78
CA ILE A 177 12.93 6.71 0.38
C ILE A 177 13.57 8.08 0.13
N LYS A 178 14.29 8.22 -0.99
CA LYS A 178 14.64 9.51 -1.57
C LYS A 178 13.96 9.64 -2.92
N LEU A 179 13.05 10.60 -3.05
CA LEU A 179 12.36 10.90 -4.30
C LEU A 179 12.98 12.12 -4.98
N ASP A 180 13.22 11.97 -6.28
CA ASP A 180 13.47 13.04 -7.23
C ASP A 180 12.87 12.59 -8.56
N ILE A 181 11.74 13.19 -8.93
CA ILE A 181 10.99 12.96 -10.17
C ILE A 181 10.62 14.34 -10.72
N ASN A 182 10.89 14.53 -12.01
CA ASN A 182 10.43 15.68 -12.78
C ASN A 182 10.37 15.26 -14.26
N ASP A 183 9.18 15.31 -14.85
CA ASP A 183 8.93 14.97 -16.27
C ASP A 183 8.59 16.21 -17.13
N GLY A 184 8.69 17.41 -16.54
CA GLY A 184 8.31 18.68 -17.14
C GLY A 184 6.89 19.16 -16.82
N GLU A 185 5.98 18.25 -16.45
CA GLU A 185 4.60 18.59 -16.06
C GLU A 185 4.39 18.46 -14.54
N ARG A 186 5.01 17.47 -13.92
CA ARG A 186 4.93 17.15 -12.49
C ARG A 186 6.30 17.20 -11.85
N SER A 187 6.37 17.51 -10.56
CA SER A 187 7.61 17.37 -9.79
C SER A 187 7.34 16.84 -8.39
N ILE A 188 7.99 15.70 -8.08
CA ILE A 188 7.86 15.03 -6.80
C ILE A 188 9.25 14.86 -6.20
N ARG A 189 9.48 15.46 -5.03
CA ARG A 189 10.81 15.54 -4.39
C ARG A 189 10.73 15.40 -2.89
N GLY A 190 11.71 14.73 -2.29
CA GLY A 190 11.87 14.73 -0.84
C GLY A 190 12.67 13.54 -0.32
N GLU A 191 12.72 13.42 1.00
CA GLU A 191 13.42 12.34 1.68
C GLU A 191 12.63 11.90 2.91
N LEU A 192 12.48 10.58 3.03
CA LEU A 192 11.84 9.87 4.13
C LEU A 192 12.82 8.88 4.72
N SER A 193 12.83 8.76 6.04
CA SER A 193 13.56 7.73 6.79
C SER A 193 12.58 6.86 7.57
N PHE A 194 12.84 5.56 7.62
CA PHE A 194 12.00 4.58 8.31
C PHE A 194 12.67 4.06 9.58
N ARG A 195 11.87 3.72 10.60
CA ARG A 195 12.33 3.12 11.87
C ARG A 195 11.32 2.10 12.40
N GLY A 196 11.79 1.13 13.17
CA GLY A 196 10.89 0.09 13.71
C GLY A 196 10.34 -0.85 12.64
N TRP A 197 11.10 -1.08 11.56
CA TRP A 197 10.73 -1.97 10.45
C TRP A 197 10.34 -3.36 10.96
N THR A 198 9.05 -3.71 10.83
CA THR A 198 8.48 -4.95 11.37
C THR A 198 8.14 -5.94 10.25
N PRO A 199 9.08 -6.83 9.85
CA PRO A 199 8.92 -7.67 8.67
C PRO A 199 8.04 -8.90 8.92
N TRP A 200 7.44 -9.42 7.84
CA TRP A 200 6.85 -10.76 7.90
C TRP A 200 7.95 -11.82 8.13
N PRO A 201 7.79 -12.77 9.07
CA PRO A 201 8.83 -13.75 9.38
C PRO A 201 9.24 -14.63 8.19
N VAL A 202 10.54 -14.62 7.87
CA VAL A 202 11.15 -15.56 6.92
C VAL A 202 11.71 -16.75 7.69
N ARG A 203 11.26 -17.96 7.35
CA ARG A 203 11.75 -19.24 7.91
C ARG A 203 12.19 -20.19 6.79
N PRO A 204 13.05 -21.21 7.08
CA PRO A 204 13.55 -22.14 6.06
C PRO A 204 12.45 -22.78 5.19
N LEU A 205 11.34 -23.22 5.80
CA LEU A 205 10.18 -23.83 5.13
C LEU A 205 8.99 -22.87 4.94
N SER A 206 9.13 -21.60 5.33
CA SER A 206 8.11 -20.57 5.20
C SER A 206 8.79 -19.22 4.89
N PRO A 207 9.36 -19.07 3.68
CA PRO A 207 10.14 -17.89 3.28
C PRO A 207 9.26 -16.65 2.99
N GLY A 208 8.79 -16.02 4.07
CA GLY A 208 7.92 -14.85 4.00
C GLY A 208 6.44 -15.24 3.90
N ILE A 209 5.61 -14.29 3.47
CA ILE A 209 4.15 -14.42 3.50
C ILE A 209 3.57 -15.51 2.60
N MET A 210 4.20 -15.82 1.47
CA MET A 210 3.78 -16.93 0.60
C MET A 210 4.01 -18.31 1.21
N GLY A 211 4.75 -18.41 2.32
CA GLY A 211 5.07 -19.68 2.98
C GLY A 211 5.60 -20.73 1.99
N PRO A 212 5.10 -21.98 2.01
CA PRO A 212 5.55 -23.02 1.09
C PRO A 212 5.19 -22.75 -0.38
N PHE A 213 4.18 -21.92 -0.69
CA PHE A 213 3.87 -21.55 -2.08
C PHE A 213 5.02 -20.80 -2.76
N ARG A 214 5.92 -20.20 -1.99
CA ARG A 214 7.13 -19.57 -2.54
C ARG A 214 8.05 -20.53 -3.30
N PHE A 215 7.98 -21.83 -3.02
CA PHE A 215 8.75 -22.87 -3.73
C PHE A 215 8.04 -23.38 -4.99
N VAL A 216 6.78 -23.04 -5.22
CA VAL A 216 6.02 -23.44 -6.42
C VAL A 216 6.51 -22.60 -7.60
N PRO A 217 7.07 -23.19 -8.66
CA PRO A 217 7.51 -22.45 -9.83
C PRO A 217 6.33 -22.03 -10.71
N GLY A 218 6.46 -20.91 -11.42
CA GLY A 218 5.53 -20.50 -12.48
C GLY A 218 4.18 -19.93 -12.00
N MET A 219 4.03 -19.56 -10.73
CA MET A 219 2.86 -18.80 -10.29
C MET A 219 2.76 -17.47 -11.03
N GLU A 220 1.55 -17.02 -11.33
CA GLU A 220 1.32 -15.78 -12.10
C GLU A 220 1.80 -14.54 -11.34
N THR A 221 1.57 -14.49 -10.04
CA THR A 221 2.14 -13.51 -9.12
C THR A 221 2.60 -14.20 -7.85
N TYR A 222 3.71 -13.71 -7.30
CA TYR A 222 4.21 -14.00 -5.97
C TYR A 222 4.19 -12.73 -5.15
N HIS A 223 3.83 -12.89 -3.88
CA HIS A 223 3.65 -11.78 -2.96
C HIS A 223 4.70 -11.76 -1.83
N GLY A 224 4.92 -10.59 -1.24
CA GLY A 224 5.98 -10.37 -0.26
C GLY A 224 5.76 -9.17 0.64
N VAL A 225 5.12 -9.36 1.80
CA VAL A 225 5.06 -8.33 2.84
C VAL A 225 6.44 -8.14 3.46
N LEU A 226 6.99 -6.93 3.29
CA LEU A 226 8.34 -6.56 3.71
C LEU A 226 8.33 -5.85 5.06
N SER A 227 7.27 -5.09 5.35
CA SER A 227 6.99 -4.45 6.64
C SER A 227 5.48 -4.38 6.88
N MET A 228 5.00 -5.02 7.94
CA MET A 228 3.65 -4.80 8.47
C MET A 228 3.49 -3.36 9.00
N ASP A 229 4.54 -2.82 9.61
CA ASP A 229 4.49 -1.51 10.24
C ASP A 229 5.89 -0.93 10.45
N HIS A 230 6.02 0.39 10.27
CA HIS A 230 7.17 1.19 10.67
C HIS A 230 6.79 2.66 10.91
N GLU A 231 7.60 3.36 11.70
CA GLU A 231 7.56 4.82 11.81
C GLU A 231 8.16 5.46 10.55
N VAL A 232 7.55 6.56 10.12
CA VAL A 232 8.05 7.42 9.04
C VAL A 232 8.49 8.76 9.64
N ALA A 233 9.57 9.32 9.09
CA ALA A 233 9.95 10.72 9.33
C ALA A 233 10.54 11.34 8.07
N GLY A 234 10.25 12.63 7.86
CA GLY A 234 10.69 13.37 6.66
C GLY A 234 9.51 14.08 6.00
N TRP A 235 9.68 14.43 4.72
CA TRP A 235 8.67 15.14 3.93
C TRP A 235 8.79 14.78 2.46
N LEU A 236 7.68 14.95 1.73
CA LEU A 236 7.62 14.93 0.27
C LEU A 236 6.90 16.18 -0.23
N SER A 237 7.39 16.78 -1.30
CA SER A 237 6.73 17.85 -2.05
C SER A 237 6.17 17.26 -3.33
N LEU A 238 4.86 17.39 -3.52
CA LEU A 238 4.12 16.96 -4.72
C LEU A 238 3.63 18.24 -5.40
N ASP A 239 4.21 18.59 -6.55
CA ASP A 239 3.90 19.80 -7.33
C ASP A 239 3.96 21.11 -6.52
N GLY A 240 4.79 21.12 -5.47
CA GLY A 240 4.95 22.25 -4.54
C GLY A 240 4.15 22.12 -3.23
N GLU A 241 3.14 21.25 -3.14
CA GLU A 241 2.48 20.93 -1.87
C GLU A 241 3.40 20.04 -1.03
N THR A 242 3.90 20.57 0.09
CA THR A 242 4.77 19.82 1.01
C THR A 242 3.94 19.09 2.07
N ILE A 243 3.99 17.75 2.03
CA ILE A 243 3.40 16.85 3.01
C ILE A 243 4.48 16.40 3.99
N SER A 244 4.27 16.65 5.28
CA SER A 244 5.13 16.15 6.35
C SER A 244 4.66 14.76 6.79
N PHE A 245 5.58 13.79 6.74
CA PHE A 245 5.37 12.45 7.29
C PHE A 245 6.09 12.24 8.64
N ALA A 246 6.53 13.31 9.30
CA ALA A 246 7.14 13.25 10.63
C ALA A 246 6.16 12.69 11.68
N GLY A 247 6.46 11.49 12.22
CA GLY A 247 5.57 10.77 13.14
C GLY A 247 4.46 9.98 12.42
N GLY A 248 4.53 9.89 11.09
CA GLY A 248 3.63 9.09 10.27
C GLY A 248 3.90 7.59 10.38
N ARG A 249 3.06 6.80 9.73
CA ARG A 249 3.11 5.34 9.70
C ARG A 249 3.34 4.85 8.28
N GLY A 250 4.04 3.74 8.14
CA GLY A 250 4.32 3.17 6.83
C GLY A 250 4.18 1.65 6.81
N TYR A 251 3.83 1.15 5.63
CA TYR A 251 3.67 -0.25 5.30
C TYR A 251 4.42 -0.54 4.00
N THR A 252 4.95 -1.75 3.84
CA THR A 252 5.62 -2.12 2.59
C THR A 252 5.42 -3.57 2.22
N GLU A 253 5.04 -3.79 0.97
CA GLU A 253 4.96 -5.10 0.33
C GLU A 253 5.57 -5.05 -1.08
N LYS A 254 5.55 -6.18 -1.77
CA LYS A 254 6.13 -6.33 -3.08
C LYS A 254 5.53 -7.52 -3.82
N ASP A 255 5.11 -7.27 -5.06
CA ASP A 255 4.66 -8.31 -5.98
C ASP A 255 5.61 -8.47 -7.15
N TRP A 256 5.69 -9.69 -7.67
CA TRP A 256 6.45 -10.01 -8.87
C TRP A 256 5.92 -11.24 -9.59
N GLY A 257 6.11 -11.29 -10.89
CA GLY A 257 5.64 -12.41 -11.70
C GLY A 257 5.33 -11.99 -13.12
N ARG A 258 4.19 -12.47 -13.63
CA ARG A 258 3.67 -12.27 -14.98
C ARG A 258 2.39 -11.44 -14.98
N SER A 259 1.41 -11.78 -14.15
CA SER A 259 0.10 -11.13 -14.13
C SER A 259 -0.49 -11.16 -12.74
N PHE A 260 -1.27 -10.14 -12.37
CA PHE A 260 -2.15 -10.25 -11.21
C PHE A 260 -3.24 -11.32 -11.41
N PRO A 261 -3.80 -11.89 -10.33
CA PRO A 261 -4.92 -12.84 -10.38
C PRO A 261 -6.12 -12.31 -11.19
N SER A 262 -6.98 -13.20 -11.71
CA SER A 262 -8.21 -12.76 -12.40
C SER A 262 -9.21 -12.09 -11.46
N SER A 263 -9.25 -12.51 -10.20
CA SER A 263 -10.07 -11.91 -9.14
C SER A 263 -9.33 -11.94 -7.81
N TRP A 264 -9.43 -10.86 -7.03
CA TRP A 264 -8.87 -10.72 -5.70
C TRP A 264 -9.62 -9.70 -4.82
N ILE A 265 -9.49 -9.87 -3.51
CA ILE A 265 -9.66 -8.81 -2.51
C ILE A 265 -8.28 -8.60 -1.91
N TRP A 266 -7.81 -7.36 -1.83
CA TRP A 266 -6.66 -6.97 -1.03
C TRP A 266 -7.05 -5.83 -0.09
N ALA A 267 -6.52 -5.87 1.14
CA ALA A 267 -6.70 -4.79 2.09
C ALA A 267 -5.54 -4.68 3.08
N GLN A 268 -5.19 -3.44 3.40
CA GLN A 268 -4.16 -3.14 4.39
C GLN A 268 -4.50 -1.90 5.24
N SER A 269 -4.25 -2.00 6.55
CA SER A 269 -4.06 -0.83 7.41
C SER A 269 -3.03 -1.11 8.51
N ASN A 270 -2.31 -0.06 8.92
CA ASN A 270 -1.52 0.00 10.16
C ASN A 270 -1.79 1.29 10.94
N THR A 271 -2.97 1.87 10.74
CA THR A 271 -3.47 3.08 11.43
C THR A 271 -4.69 2.72 12.28
N PHE A 272 -4.48 1.81 13.23
CA PHE A 272 -5.45 1.43 14.26
C PHE A 272 -5.29 2.32 15.51
N GLU A 273 -6.24 2.22 16.44
CA GLU A 273 -6.19 2.92 17.73
C GLU A 273 -4.96 2.53 18.58
N THR A 274 -4.51 1.28 18.45
CA THR A 274 -3.29 0.78 19.11
C THR A 274 -2.12 0.79 18.13
N THR A 275 -1.19 1.72 18.33
CA THR A 275 0.03 1.86 17.53
C THR A 275 0.82 0.54 17.47
N GLY A 276 1.32 0.18 16.27
CA GLY A 276 1.97 -1.11 16.03
C GLY A 276 1.00 -2.26 15.68
N THR A 277 -0.31 -2.03 15.76
CA THR A 277 -1.29 -2.97 15.20
C THR A 277 -1.37 -2.77 13.68
N SER A 278 -1.33 -3.86 12.92
CA SER A 278 -1.50 -3.84 11.47
C SER A 278 -2.20 -5.09 10.95
N LEU A 279 -3.13 -4.89 10.02
CA LEU A 279 -3.75 -5.94 9.23
C LEU A 279 -3.26 -5.85 7.78
N MET A 280 -2.88 -6.99 7.23
CA MET A 280 -2.87 -7.26 5.79
C MET A 280 -3.81 -8.45 5.54
N LEU A 281 -4.64 -8.35 4.49
CA LEU A 281 -5.57 -9.37 4.04
C LEU A 281 -5.51 -9.48 2.51
N SER A 282 -5.40 -10.70 2.00
CA SER A 282 -5.60 -11.03 0.58
C SER A 282 -6.39 -12.33 0.43
N VAL A 283 -7.37 -12.30 -0.47
CA VAL A 283 -8.11 -13.48 -0.94
C VAL A 283 -8.13 -13.43 -2.47
N ALA A 284 -7.59 -14.42 -3.16
CA ALA A 284 -7.39 -14.36 -4.61
C ALA A 284 -7.63 -15.70 -5.30
N LYS A 285 -8.09 -15.66 -6.56
CA LYS A 285 -8.19 -16.85 -7.42
C LYS A 285 -6.82 -17.16 -8.03
N ILE A 286 -6.19 -18.23 -7.55
CA ILE A 286 -4.86 -18.66 -7.96
C ILE A 286 -4.97 -19.78 -9.00
N PRO A 287 -4.44 -19.62 -10.23
CA PRO A 287 -4.34 -20.72 -11.18
C PRO A 287 -3.41 -21.83 -10.70
N TRP A 288 -3.75 -23.05 -11.08
CA TRP A 288 -3.02 -24.27 -10.73
C TRP A 288 -2.82 -25.15 -11.95
N MET A 289 -2.02 -26.22 -11.81
CA MET A 289 -1.71 -27.12 -12.95
C MET A 289 -2.96 -27.68 -13.65
N THR A 290 -4.07 -27.81 -12.92
CA THR A 290 -5.38 -28.20 -13.44
C THR A 290 -6.46 -27.31 -12.82
N GLY A 291 -6.79 -26.19 -13.47
CA GLY A 291 -7.82 -25.26 -13.02
C GLY A 291 -7.29 -24.16 -12.09
N SER A 292 -8.02 -23.86 -11.02
CA SER A 292 -7.70 -22.78 -10.07
C SER A 292 -8.30 -23.07 -8.69
N PHE A 293 -7.78 -22.41 -7.65
CA PHE A 293 -8.37 -22.42 -6.31
C PHE A 293 -8.43 -21.01 -5.72
N VAL A 294 -9.33 -20.77 -4.77
CA VAL A 294 -9.34 -19.53 -3.98
C VAL A 294 -8.34 -19.67 -2.85
N GLY A 295 -7.21 -18.96 -2.97
CA GLY A 295 -6.22 -18.82 -1.91
C GLY A 295 -6.59 -17.67 -0.98
N SER A 296 -6.23 -17.79 0.30
CA SER A 296 -6.31 -16.70 1.26
C SER A 296 -5.03 -16.63 2.09
N ILE A 297 -4.64 -15.40 2.42
CA ILE A 297 -3.48 -15.05 3.22
C ILE A 297 -3.83 -13.76 3.98
N ALA A 298 -3.72 -13.77 5.31
CA ALA A 298 -3.84 -12.58 6.14
C ALA A 298 -2.88 -12.66 7.33
N GLY A 299 -2.46 -11.48 7.81
CA GLY A 299 -1.72 -11.32 9.05
C GLY A 299 -2.27 -10.15 9.84
N LEU A 300 -2.67 -10.41 11.09
CA LEU A 300 -2.91 -9.36 12.08
C LEU A 300 -1.71 -9.33 13.04
N LEU A 301 -0.90 -8.29 12.93
CA LEU A 301 0.08 -7.91 13.93
C LEU A 301 -0.65 -7.13 15.03
N HIS A 302 -0.57 -7.58 16.28
CA HIS A 302 -1.11 -6.89 17.45
C HIS A 302 -0.27 -7.24 18.69
N ASP A 303 0.03 -6.26 19.54
CA ASP A 303 0.87 -6.41 20.75
C ASP A 303 2.21 -7.19 20.55
N GLY A 304 2.77 -7.11 19.33
CA GLY A 304 3.99 -7.81 18.94
C GLY A 304 3.82 -9.27 18.50
N GLU A 305 2.61 -9.83 18.57
CA GLU A 305 2.26 -11.13 18.01
C GLU A 305 1.68 -10.99 16.59
N LEU A 306 2.06 -11.89 15.68
CA LEU A 306 1.54 -11.94 14.31
C LEU A 306 0.66 -13.18 14.15
N HIS A 307 -0.66 -12.97 14.26
CA HIS A 307 -1.71 -13.96 14.02
C HIS A 307 -1.83 -14.17 12.51
N ARG A 308 -1.67 -15.42 12.04
CA ARG A 308 -1.50 -15.73 10.59
C ARG A 308 -2.53 -16.72 10.09
N PHE A 309 -3.32 -16.27 9.12
CA PHE A 309 -4.37 -17.05 8.48
C PHE A 309 -3.96 -17.26 7.03
N ALA A 310 -3.61 -18.47 6.63
CA ALA A 310 -3.35 -18.77 5.23
C ALA A 310 -3.87 -20.15 4.85
N THR A 311 -4.18 -20.34 3.56
CA THR A 311 -4.55 -21.67 3.03
C THR A 311 -3.51 -22.73 3.40
N TYR A 312 -2.22 -22.37 3.43
CA TYR A 312 -1.14 -23.29 3.82
C TYR A 312 -0.96 -23.48 5.35
N THR A 313 -1.57 -22.64 6.21
CA THR A 313 -1.61 -22.90 7.67
C THR A 313 -2.81 -23.77 8.06
N GLY A 314 -3.72 -24.05 7.12
CA GLY A 314 -4.98 -24.76 7.37
C GLY A 314 -6.14 -23.85 7.75
N ALA A 315 -5.95 -22.53 7.73
CA ALA A 315 -7.04 -21.57 7.82
C ALA A 315 -7.88 -21.61 6.54
N LYS A 316 -9.19 -21.39 6.69
CA LYS A 316 -10.16 -21.38 5.60
C LYS A 316 -10.90 -20.05 5.55
N VAL A 317 -11.28 -19.63 4.35
CA VAL A 317 -12.37 -18.65 4.16
C VAL A 317 -13.66 -19.33 4.63
N ARG A 318 -14.28 -18.78 5.67
CA ARG A 318 -15.59 -19.22 6.22
C ARG A 318 -16.73 -18.40 5.65
N CYS A 319 -16.49 -17.11 5.44
CA CYS A 319 -17.40 -16.22 4.74
C CYS A 319 -16.61 -15.33 3.78
N ILE A 320 -17.26 -15.02 2.66
CA ILE A 320 -16.89 -13.97 1.73
C ILE A 320 -18.17 -13.40 1.12
N GLU A 321 -18.39 -12.11 1.38
CA GLU A 321 -19.43 -11.27 0.78
C GLU A 321 -18.76 -10.02 0.22
N THR A 322 -19.15 -9.58 -0.98
CA THR A 322 -18.59 -8.41 -1.67
C THR A 322 -19.72 -7.53 -2.20
N GLY A 323 -19.68 -6.25 -1.86
CA GLY A 323 -20.55 -5.20 -2.39
C GLY A 323 -19.80 -4.22 -3.28
N GLU A 324 -20.36 -3.03 -3.47
CA GLU A 324 -19.67 -1.94 -4.19
C GLU A 324 -18.62 -1.31 -3.28
N ASN A 325 -17.35 -1.66 -3.50
CA ASN A 325 -16.21 -1.14 -2.72
C ASN A 325 -16.28 -1.46 -1.20
N GLU A 326 -17.01 -2.52 -0.85
CA GLU A 326 -17.11 -3.07 0.50
C GLU A 326 -17.02 -4.61 0.45
N ALA A 327 -16.53 -5.23 1.51
CA ALA A 327 -16.50 -6.68 1.63
C ALA A 327 -16.52 -7.12 3.10
N HIS A 328 -17.07 -8.31 3.36
CA HIS A 328 -17.01 -8.96 4.66
C HIS A 328 -16.33 -10.32 4.48
N VAL A 329 -15.21 -10.51 5.17
CA VAL A 329 -14.38 -11.71 5.07
C VAL A 329 -14.17 -12.30 6.47
N ILE A 330 -14.43 -13.59 6.62
CA ILE A 330 -14.10 -14.35 7.84
C ILE A 330 -13.10 -15.44 7.47
N LEU A 331 -11.91 -15.39 8.06
CA LEU A 331 -10.90 -16.44 7.99
C LEU A 331 -10.81 -17.17 9.33
N GLY A 332 -10.64 -18.48 9.34
CA GLY A 332 -10.44 -19.19 10.61
C GLY A 332 -9.92 -20.62 10.50
N ASP A 333 -9.30 -21.08 11.58
CA ASP A 333 -8.82 -22.44 11.77
C ASP A 333 -9.41 -23.08 13.06
N ARG A 334 -8.70 -24.00 13.72
CA ARG A 334 -9.15 -24.64 14.97
C ARG A 334 -8.77 -23.87 16.24
N ARG A 335 -7.96 -22.81 16.13
CA ARG A 335 -7.37 -22.03 17.22
C ARG A 335 -7.84 -20.59 17.22
N GLU A 336 -8.03 -20.01 16.04
CA GLU A 336 -8.33 -18.59 15.87
C GLU A 336 -9.31 -18.32 14.71
N GLU A 337 -9.99 -17.19 14.78
CA GLU A 337 -10.85 -16.63 13.74
C GLU A 337 -10.60 -15.13 13.62
N LEU A 338 -10.47 -14.64 12.40
CA LEU A 338 -10.30 -13.24 12.02
C LEU A 338 -11.49 -12.83 11.15
N GLU A 339 -12.29 -11.92 11.67
CA GLU A 339 -13.39 -11.26 10.95
C GLU A 339 -12.95 -9.85 10.57
N VAL A 340 -13.18 -9.49 9.29
CA VAL A 340 -12.84 -8.17 8.74
C VAL A 340 -14.01 -7.66 7.91
N HIS A 341 -14.51 -6.47 8.26
CA HIS A 341 -15.40 -5.67 7.42
C HIS A 341 -14.59 -4.57 6.75
N LEU A 342 -14.60 -4.55 5.43
CA LEU A 342 -13.89 -3.63 4.56
C LEU A 342 -14.88 -2.59 4.04
N THR A 343 -14.57 -1.31 4.21
CA THR A 343 -15.34 -0.21 3.61
C THR A 343 -14.38 0.76 2.94
N GLY A 344 -14.36 0.76 1.61
CA GLY A 344 -13.51 1.65 0.82
C GLY A 344 -14.04 3.08 0.73
N CYS A 345 -13.21 3.96 0.17
CA CYS A 345 -13.59 5.31 -0.24
C CYS A 345 -13.49 5.46 -1.78
N ALA A 346 -13.59 6.67 -2.32
CA ALA A 346 -13.33 6.90 -3.75
C ALA A 346 -12.02 6.24 -4.18
N THR A 347 -12.07 5.44 -5.26
CA THR A 347 -10.94 4.71 -5.80
C THR A 347 -10.17 5.56 -6.81
N LEU A 348 -8.88 5.29 -6.93
CA LEU A 348 -8.06 5.71 -8.05
C LEU A 348 -7.75 4.49 -8.93
N ILE A 349 -7.63 4.73 -10.23
CA ILE A 349 -7.21 3.70 -11.18
C ILE A 349 -5.69 3.68 -11.22
N LEU A 350 -5.12 2.53 -10.89
CA LEU A 350 -3.70 2.23 -11.00
C LEU A 350 -3.45 1.45 -12.30
N LYS A 351 -2.18 1.34 -12.69
CA LYS A 351 -1.74 0.38 -13.70
C LYS A 351 -1.33 -0.93 -13.02
N ALA A 352 -1.84 -2.03 -13.55
CA ALA A 352 -1.59 -3.40 -13.13
C ALA A 352 -0.90 -4.23 -14.23
N PRO A 353 -0.16 -5.30 -13.87
CA PRO A 353 0.57 -6.12 -14.83
C PRO A 353 -0.33 -7.15 -15.52
N VAL A 354 -0.28 -7.17 -16.85
CA VAL A 354 -0.85 -8.22 -17.72
C VAL A 354 0.28 -8.81 -18.56
N LEU A 355 0.64 -10.06 -18.28
CA LEU A 355 1.76 -10.75 -18.93
C LEU A 355 3.06 -9.93 -18.96
N GLY A 356 3.36 -9.22 -17.88
CA GLY A 356 4.53 -8.38 -17.66
C GLY A 356 4.41 -6.94 -18.11
N ALA A 357 3.42 -6.61 -18.95
CA ALA A 357 3.16 -5.26 -19.41
C ALA A 357 2.20 -4.53 -18.45
N MET A 358 2.51 -3.27 -18.10
CA MET A 358 1.69 -2.44 -17.21
C MET A 358 0.52 -1.79 -17.99
N GLU A 359 -0.36 -2.64 -18.52
CA GLU A 359 -1.51 -2.30 -19.38
C GLU A 359 -2.87 -2.66 -18.74
N GLY A 360 -2.85 -3.47 -17.69
CA GLY A 360 -4.02 -3.75 -16.86
C GLY A 360 -4.36 -2.56 -15.98
N HIS A 361 -5.54 -2.62 -15.38
CA HIS A 361 -6.02 -1.58 -14.47
C HIS A 361 -6.68 -2.22 -13.24
N ASP A 362 -6.36 -1.66 -12.09
CA ASP A 362 -6.84 -1.99 -10.76
C ASP A 362 -7.39 -0.73 -10.09
N ALA A 363 -8.36 -0.90 -9.20
CA ALA A 363 -9.05 0.19 -8.51
C ALA A 363 -8.75 0.13 -7.00
N GLU A 364 -7.80 0.94 -6.55
CA GLU A 364 -7.41 1.05 -5.13
C GLU A 364 -8.12 2.24 -4.49
N SER A 365 -8.75 2.03 -3.33
CA SER A 365 -9.13 3.14 -2.44
C SER A 365 -8.08 3.28 -1.33
N LEU A 366 -7.54 4.49 -1.14
CA LEU A 366 -6.45 4.78 -0.21
C LEU A 366 -6.92 5.72 0.91
N GLY A 367 -7.91 5.27 1.67
CA GLY A 367 -8.61 6.06 2.67
C GLY A 367 -9.76 5.33 3.40
N GLY A 368 -9.95 4.04 3.15
CA GLY A 368 -11.05 3.25 3.71
C GLY A 368 -10.89 2.91 5.20
N THR A 369 -11.77 2.04 5.68
CA THR A 369 -11.75 1.48 7.04
C THR A 369 -11.84 -0.04 7.05
N LEU A 370 -11.15 -0.65 8.01
CA LEU A 370 -11.20 -2.09 8.32
C LEU A 370 -11.71 -2.25 9.76
N ASP A 371 -12.96 -2.68 9.97
CA ASP A 371 -13.39 -3.16 11.30
C ASP A 371 -12.91 -4.59 11.47
N VAL A 372 -12.06 -4.82 12.49
CA VAL A 372 -11.38 -6.09 12.70
C VAL A 372 -11.79 -6.67 14.04
N THR A 373 -12.20 -7.94 14.06
CA THR A 373 -12.36 -8.72 15.29
C THR A 373 -11.54 -10.02 15.19
N LEU A 374 -10.58 -10.20 16.09
CA LEU A 374 -9.84 -11.45 16.30
C LEU A 374 -10.46 -12.22 17.46
N ARG A 375 -10.69 -13.53 17.28
CA ARG A 375 -11.20 -14.44 18.32
C ARG A 375 -10.29 -15.65 18.49
N SER A 376 -10.03 -16.04 19.74
CA SER A 376 -9.46 -17.35 20.07
C SER A 376 -10.57 -18.38 20.21
N VAL A 377 -10.40 -19.52 19.56
CA VAL A 377 -11.33 -20.64 19.50
C VAL A 377 -10.82 -21.77 20.40
N ARG A 378 -11.59 -22.12 21.43
CA ARG A 378 -11.28 -23.24 22.35
C ARG A 378 -12.55 -23.99 22.72
N GLY A 379 -12.59 -25.30 22.47
CA GLY A 379 -13.69 -26.18 22.89
C GLY A 379 -15.06 -25.75 22.38
N GLY A 380 -15.16 -25.34 21.10
CA GLY A 380 -16.42 -24.86 20.50
C GLY A 380 -16.78 -23.40 20.83
N ARG A 381 -16.03 -22.72 21.71
CA ARG A 381 -16.30 -21.33 22.10
C ARG A 381 -15.26 -20.39 21.49
N ALA A 382 -15.75 -19.26 20.97
CA ALA A 382 -14.91 -18.16 20.50
C ALA A 382 -14.91 -17.02 21.54
N ALA A 383 -13.73 -16.57 21.95
CA ALA A 383 -13.53 -15.43 22.84
C ALA A 383 -12.77 -14.33 22.10
N VAL A 384 -13.24 -13.08 22.16
CA VAL A 384 -12.58 -11.95 21.50
C VAL A 384 -11.21 -11.71 22.15
N VAL A 385 -10.18 -11.66 21.31
CA VAL A 385 -8.80 -11.31 21.68
C VAL A 385 -8.53 -9.84 21.38
N TYR A 386 -8.97 -9.37 20.21
CA TYR A 386 -8.81 -7.99 19.77
C TYR A 386 -10.04 -7.50 19.01
N ARG A 387 -10.35 -6.20 19.13
CA ARG A 387 -11.23 -5.46 18.24
C ARG A 387 -10.70 -4.04 18.06
N GLY A 388 -10.74 -3.52 16.84
CA GLY A 388 -10.41 -2.12 16.53
C GLY A 388 -10.64 -1.77 15.06
N VAL A 389 -10.51 -0.48 14.73
CA VAL A 389 -10.80 0.04 13.38
C VAL A 389 -9.52 0.57 12.74
N GLY A 390 -9.05 -0.14 11.72
CA GLY A 390 -7.91 0.28 10.90
C GLY A 390 -8.37 1.37 9.95
N ARG A 391 -7.86 2.59 10.10
CA ARG A 391 -8.17 3.74 9.24
C ARG A 391 -7.18 3.86 8.10
N GLN A 392 -7.46 4.78 7.17
CA GLN A 392 -6.61 5.06 6.01
C GLN A 392 -6.26 3.76 5.27
N ALA A 393 -7.25 2.87 5.13
CA ALA A 393 -7.05 1.56 4.56
C ALA A 393 -6.79 1.66 3.05
N GLY A 394 -5.85 0.85 2.57
CA GLY A 394 -5.74 0.51 1.16
C GLY A 394 -6.70 -0.64 0.94
N ILE A 395 -7.61 -0.55 -0.02
CA ILE A 395 -8.62 -1.58 -0.32
C ILE A 395 -8.78 -1.70 -1.83
N GLU A 396 -8.69 -2.92 -2.33
CA GLU A 396 -8.97 -3.32 -3.71
C GLU A 396 -9.97 -4.50 -3.68
N ILE A 397 -11.04 -4.42 -4.47
CA ILE A 397 -12.09 -5.44 -4.52
C ILE A 397 -12.43 -5.72 -5.99
N MET A 398 -11.90 -6.83 -6.50
CA MET A 398 -12.01 -7.30 -7.88
C MET A 398 -12.56 -8.73 -7.87
N ASN A 399 -13.89 -8.89 -7.73
CA ASN A 399 -14.54 -10.21 -7.68
C ASN A 399 -15.37 -10.45 -8.95
N HIS A 400 -14.70 -10.62 -10.09
CA HIS A 400 -15.39 -10.82 -11.38
C HIS A 400 -16.19 -12.12 -11.36
N HIS A 401 -17.47 -12.05 -11.77
CA HIS A 401 -18.38 -13.21 -11.86
C HIS A 401 -18.43 -14.10 -10.59
N ASP A 402 -18.22 -13.50 -9.41
CA ASP A 402 -18.16 -14.21 -8.13
C ASP A 402 -17.09 -15.33 -8.07
N GLU A 403 -15.98 -15.15 -8.78
CA GLU A 403 -14.86 -16.09 -8.85
C GLU A 403 -14.22 -16.45 -7.50
N LEU A 404 -14.33 -15.56 -6.50
CA LEU A 404 -13.87 -15.82 -5.13
C LEU A 404 -14.91 -16.63 -4.30
N GLY A 405 -16.07 -16.90 -4.88
CA GLY A 405 -17.21 -17.57 -4.27
C GLY A 405 -18.16 -16.63 -3.53
N ARG A 406 -19.29 -17.19 -3.09
CA ARG A 406 -20.20 -16.58 -2.11
C ARG A 406 -20.40 -17.57 -0.98
N SER A 407 -19.98 -17.20 0.22
CA SER A 407 -20.22 -17.98 1.44
C SER A 407 -20.83 -17.04 2.46
N PRO A 408 -22.16 -17.09 2.70
CA PRO A 408 -22.85 -16.07 3.49
C PRO A 408 -22.35 -15.98 4.93
N CYS A 409 -22.26 -14.75 5.43
CA CYS A 409 -21.91 -14.42 6.80
C CYS A 409 -23.13 -14.62 7.71
N GLY A 410 -23.52 -15.89 7.91
CA GLY A 410 -24.56 -16.23 8.87
C GLY A 410 -24.14 -15.91 10.31
N ASN A 411 -25.10 -15.51 11.15
CA ASN A 411 -24.91 -15.20 12.58
C ASN A 411 -24.40 -16.36 13.48
N GLY A 412 -24.00 -17.49 12.88
CA GLY A 412 -23.47 -18.65 13.57
C GLY A 412 -21.96 -18.73 13.47
N SER A 413 -21.27 -18.52 14.60
CA SER A 413 -19.90 -18.97 14.82
C SER A 413 -19.84 -20.49 14.59
N THR A 414 -19.57 -20.91 13.35
CA THR A 414 -19.46 -22.31 12.94
C THR A 414 -18.08 -22.87 13.30
N VAL A 415 -17.82 -22.89 14.61
CA VAL A 415 -16.77 -23.73 15.19
C VAL A 415 -17.32 -25.16 15.23
N ALA A 416 -17.02 -25.92 14.17
CA ALA A 416 -17.18 -27.37 14.07
C ALA A 416 -15.81 -28.03 13.88
#